data_AF-A0A7K3ZRC4-F1
#
_entry.id   AF-A0A7K3ZRC4-F1
#
_cell.length_a   1.000
_cell.length_b   1.000
_cell.length_c   1.000
_cell.angle_alpha   90.00
_cell.angle_beta   90.00
_cell.angle_gamma   90.00
#
_symmetry.space_group_name_H-M   'P 1'
#
loop_
_entity.id
_entity.type
_entity.pdbx_description
1 polymer ?
#
loop_
_entity_poly.entity_id
_entity_poly.type
_entity_poly.pdbx_seq_one_letter_code
_entity_poly.pdbx_strand_id
1 'polypeptide(L)'
;MADVKYFASMMLVFMGSMDCLTTVIGTAFYGTQELNPLIAGLVHSNLPAFVALKLAITVSVGIIFILAERALKSTENVHDKSFKVAVTTLRIASVGIVIFLFFVVLNNIIVLLRIM
;
A
#
# COMPACT_ATOMS: atom_id res chain seq x y z
N MET A 1 22.48 -2.65 5.76
CA MET A 1 21.39 -3.05 4.83
C MET A 1 20.10 -3.49 5.54
N ALA A 2 20.02 -3.45 6.88
CA ALA A 2 18.80 -3.76 7.63
C ALA A 2 17.86 -2.53 7.76
N ASP A 3 18.41 -1.31 7.84
CA ASP A 3 17.64 -0.07 8.05
C ASP A 3 16.66 0.29 6.93
N VAL A 4 17.04 0.11 5.66
CA VAL A 4 16.17 0.42 4.52
C VAL A 4 14.93 -0.50 4.46
N LYS A 5 14.97 -1.65 5.16
CA LYS A 5 13.95 -2.70 5.10
C LYS A 5 12.77 -2.44 6.04
N TYR A 6 13.06 -2.11 7.30
CA TYR A 6 12.04 -1.62 8.22
C TYR A 6 11.40 -0.35 7.69
N PHE A 7 12.20 0.50 7.05
CA PHE A 7 11.72 1.72 6.44
C PHE A 7 10.68 1.47 5.34
N ALA A 8 10.90 0.49 4.43
CA ALA A 8 9.94 0.20 3.36
C ALA A 8 8.62 -0.39 3.90
N SER A 9 8.68 -1.31 4.85
CA SER A 9 7.48 -1.89 5.47
C SER A 9 6.73 -0.88 6.34
N MET A 10 7.45 -0.04 7.11
CA MET A 10 6.83 1.08 7.85
C MET A 10 6.24 2.12 6.90
N MET A 11 6.92 2.46 5.81
CA MET A 11 6.42 3.37 4.77
C MET A 11 5.14 2.83 4.14
N LEU A 12 5.06 1.52 3.87
CA LEU A 12 3.84 0.89 3.35
C LEU A 12 2.66 1.06 4.29
N VAL A 13 2.85 0.77 5.58
CA VAL A 13 1.80 0.93 6.60
C VAL A 13 1.43 2.40 6.77
N PHE A 14 2.42 3.28 6.82
CA PHE A 14 2.21 4.73 6.97
C PHE A 14 1.47 5.33 5.77
N MET A 15 1.91 5.04 4.54
CA MET A 15 1.25 5.52 3.32
C MET A 15 -0.16 4.95 3.17
N GLY A 16 -0.38 3.67 3.46
CA GLY A 16 -1.73 3.09 3.45
C GLY A 16 -2.65 3.70 4.51
N SER A 17 -2.10 4.04 5.69
CA SER A 17 -2.84 4.76 6.73
C SER A 17 -3.22 6.17 6.28
N MET A 18 -2.29 6.89 5.62
CA MET A 18 -2.54 8.22 5.05
C MET A 18 -3.58 8.17 3.93
N ASP A 19 -3.55 7.15 3.06
CA ASP A 19 -4.59 6.93 2.04
C ASP A 19 -5.97 6.72 2.67
N CYS A 20 -6.07 5.87 3.70
CA CYS A 20 -7.33 5.70 4.45
C CYS A 20 -7.80 7.01 5.10
N LEU A 21 -6.91 7.74 5.77
CA LEU A 21 -7.25 8.99 6.45
C LEU A 21 -7.76 10.04 5.46
N THR A 22 -7.03 10.23 4.35
CA THR A 22 -7.41 11.19 3.29
C THR A 22 -8.69 10.78 2.59
N THR A 23 -8.93 9.47 2.40
CA THR A 23 -10.23 8.98 1.91
C THR A 23 -11.35 9.37 2.87
N VAL A 24 -11.23 9.03 4.17
CA VAL A 24 -12.28 9.30 5.19
C VAL A 24 -12.60 10.79 5.24
N ILE A 25 -11.57 11.65 5.31
CA ILE A 25 -11.74 13.11 5.32
C ILE A 25 -12.40 13.58 4.01
N GLY A 26 -11.91 13.11 2.86
CA GLY A 26 -12.46 13.48 1.55
C GLY A 26 -13.95 13.16 1.44
N THR A 27 -14.34 11.94 1.81
CA THR A 27 -15.74 11.51 1.80
C THR A 27 -16.62 12.21 2.82
N ALA A 28 -16.11 12.50 4.02
CA ALA A 28 -16.90 13.11 5.08
C ALA A 28 -17.21 14.60 4.80
N PHE A 29 -16.27 15.33 4.20
CA PHE A 29 -16.41 16.76 3.94
C PHE A 29 -16.90 17.07 2.52
N TYR A 30 -16.59 16.24 1.53
CA TYR A 30 -16.80 16.55 0.12
C TYR A 30 -17.57 15.49 -0.67
N GLY A 31 -18.01 14.41 -0.02
CA GLY A 31 -18.65 13.29 -0.67
C GLY A 31 -17.67 12.43 -1.48
N THR A 32 -18.16 11.35 -2.06
CA THR A 32 -17.32 10.34 -2.73
C THR A 32 -16.92 10.80 -4.14
N GLN A 33 -15.63 11.04 -4.37
CA GLN A 33 -15.08 11.32 -5.71
C GLN A 33 -14.23 10.15 -6.23
N GLU A 34 -14.77 8.93 -6.16
CA GLU A 34 -14.13 7.73 -6.70
C GLU A 34 -14.46 7.58 -8.19
N LEU A 35 -13.42 7.52 -9.04
CA LEU A 35 -13.56 7.34 -10.50
C LEU A 35 -14.10 5.97 -10.89
N ASN A 36 -13.91 4.95 -10.05
CA ASN A 36 -14.37 3.60 -10.32
C ASN A 36 -15.78 3.38 -9.75
N PRO A 37 -16.83 3.18 -10.59
CA PRO A 37 -18.22 3.13 -10.14
C PRO A 37 -18.51 1.99 -9.14
N LEU A 38 -17.80 0.86 -9.24
CA LEU A 38 -17.91 -0.25 -8.27
C LEU A 38 -17.40 0.14 -6.88
N ILE A 39 -16.30 0.90 -6.84
CA ILE A 39 -15.68 1.35 -5.60
C ILE A 39 -16.46 2.54 -5.02
N ALA A 40 -16.90 3.46 -5.87
CA ALA A 40 -17.75 4.58 -5.49
C ALA A 40 -19.04 4.11 -4.78
N GLY A 41 -19.66 3.04 -5.27
CA GLY A 41 -20.84 2.44 -4.63
C GLY A 41 -20.54 1.87 -3.24
N LEU A 42 -19.37 1.24 -3.05
CA LEU A 42 -18.96 0.70 -1.76
C LEU A 42 -18.62 1.81 -0.74
N VAL A 43 -17.96 2.88 -1.19
CA VAL A 43 -17.63 4.03 -0.35
C VAL A 43 -18.88 4.80 0.08
N HIS A 44 -19.85 4.98 -0.82
CA HIS A 44 -21.13 5.62 -0.50
C HIS A 44 -22.01 4.79 0.43
N SER A 45 -22.01 3.47 0.27
CA SER A 45 -22.91 2.58 1.03
C SER A 45 -22.36 2.21 2.40
N ASN A 46 -21.04 1.97 2.51
CA ASN A 46 -20.43 1.51 3.75
C ASN A 46 -18.96 1.92 3.84
N LEU A 47 -18.75 3.21 4.16
CA LEU A 47 -17.43 3.81 4.31
C LEU A 47 -16.51 3.03 5.30
N PRO A 48 -16.97 2.60 6.49
CA PRO A 48 -16.16 1.78 7.39
C PRO A 48 -15.70 0.47 6.75
N ALA A 49 -16.55 -0.19 5.97
CA ALA A 49 -16.18 -1.43 5.27
C ALA A 49 -15.13 -1.18 4.18
N PHE A 50 -15.20 -0.05 3.47
CA PHE A 50 -14.17 0.34 2.50
C PHE A 50 -12.83 0.61 3.17
N VAL A 51 -12.82 1.33 4.29
CA VAL A 51 -11.61 1.60 5.08
C VAL A 51 -11.01 0.30 5.64
N ALA A 52 -11.86 -0.58 6.18
CA ALA A 52 -11.43 -1.89 6.67
C ALA A 52 -10.84 -2.76 5.55
N LEU A 53 -11.43 -2.73 4.34
CA LEU A 53 -10.91 -3.42 3.17
C LEU A 53 -9.55 -2.87 2.75
N LYS A 54 -9.40 -1.54 2.65
CA LYS A 54 -8.12 -0.89 2.34
C LYS A 54 -7.04 -1.29 3.35
N LEU A 55 -7.33 -1.17 4.66
CA LEU A 55 -6.42 -1.58 5.73
C LEU A 55 -6.06 -3.07 5.66
N ALA A 56 -7.04 -3.95 5.43
CA ALA A 56 -6.81 -5.38 5.32
C ALA A 56 -5.87 -5.72 4.14
N ILE A 57 -6.04 -5.06 3.00
CA ILE A 57 -5.16 -5.23 1.84
C ILE A 57 -3.76 -4.71 2.18
N THR A 58 -3.62 -3.51 2.77
CA THR A 58 -2.31 -2.95 3.14
C THR A 58 -1.56 -3.86 4.11
N VAL A 59 -2.23 -4.36 5.14
CA VAL A 59 -1.64 -5.27 6.13
C VAL A 59 -1.26 -6.61 5.48
N SER A 60 -2.13 -7.17 4.65
CA SER A 60 -1.87 -8.44 3.95
C SER A 60 -0.66 -8.34 3.02
N VAL A 61 -0.55 -7.26 2.24
CA VAL A 61 0.61 -7.00 1.38
C VAL A 61 1.89 -6.88 2.23
N GLY A 62 1.84 -6.14 3.34
CA GLY A 62 2.96 -6.04 4.28
C GLY A 62 3.41 -7.41 4.82
N ILE A 63 2.46 -8.26 5.23
CA ILE A 63 2.73 -9.61 5.72
C ILE A 63 3.35 -10.50 4.63
N ILE A 64 2.82 -10.46 3.40
CA ILE A 64 3.35 -11.22 2.27
C ILE A 64 4.81 -10.86 2.00
N PHE A 65 5.18 -9.58 2.07
CA PHE A 65 6.58 -9.16 1.92
C PHE A 65 7.47 -9.70 3.03
N ILE A 66 7.00 -9.69 4.28
CA ILE A 66 7.74 -10.24 5.42
C ILE A 66 7.93 -11.76 5.26
N LEU A 67 6.88 -12.48 4.86
CA LEU A 67 6.92 -13.92 4.64
C LEU A 67 7.84 -14.29 3.46
N ALA A 68 7.74 -13.57 2.35
CA ALA A 68 8.62 -13.76 1.20
C ALA A 68 10.10 -13.55 1.57
N GLU A 69 10.40 -12.54 2.39
CA GLU A 69 11.78 -12.32 2.85
C GLU A 69 12.25 -13.42 3.81
N ARG A 70 11.40 -13.89 4.74
CA ARG A 70 11.73 -15.01 5.63
C ARG A 70 12.00 -16.28 4.84
N ALA A 71 11.17 -16.59 3.84
CA ALA A 71 11.36 -17.73 2.96
C ALA A 71 12.67 -17.63 2.18
N LEU A 72 13.02 -16.44 1.69
CA LEU A 72 14.32 -16.22 1.04
C LEU A 72 15.50 -16.40 2.01
N LYS A 73 15.46 -15.81 3.21
CA LYS A 73 16.54 -15.94 4.20
C LYS A 73 16.73 -17.36 4.73
N SER A 74 15.68 -18.17 4.70
CA SER A 74 15.72 -19.57 5.13
C SER A 74 16.40 -20.49 4.11
N THR A 75 16.75 -20.00 2.91
CA THR A 75 17.41 -20.82 1.90
C THR A 75 18.93 -20.84 2.11
N GLU A 76 19.53 -22.03 2.17
CA GLU A 76 20.99 -22.20 2.27
C GLU A 76 21.73 -21.85 0.98
N ASN A 77 21.05 -21.91 -0.17
CA ASN A 77 21.65 -21.68 -1.50
C ASN A 77 21.63 -20.21 -1.91
N VAL A 78 22.39 -19.37 -1.19
CA VAL A 78 22.51 -17.91 -1.42
C VAL A 78 23.16 -17.56 -2.78
N HIS A 79 23.84 -18.53 -3.40
CA HIS A 79 24.58 -18.34 -4.66
C HIS A 79 23.82 -18.71 -5.93
N ASP A 80 22.61 -19.27 -5.81
CA ASP A 80 21.84 -19.69 -6.97
C ASP A 80 21.28 -18.48 -7.76
N LYS A 81 21.24 -18.57 -9.09
CA LYS A 81 20.67 -17.52 -9.96
C LYS A 81 19.22 -17.24 -9.60
N SER A 82 18.47 -18.30 -9.24
CA SER A 82 17.08 -18.23 -8.79
C SER A 82 16.91 -17.37 -7.54
N PHE A 83 17.87 -17.44 -6.60
CA PHE A 83 17.87 -16.61 -5.40
C PHE A 83 18.09 -15.12 -5.73
N LYS A 84 19.07 -14.81 -6.58
CA LYS A 84 19.31 -13.43 -7.04
C LYS A 84 18.12 -12.82 -7.78
N VAL A 85 17.44 -13.61 -8.62
CA VAL A 85 16.22 -13.16 -9.32
C VAL A 85 15.12 -12.88 -8.30
N ALA A 86 14.86 -13.78 -7.35
CA ALA A 86 13.83 -13.59 -6.33
C ALA A 86 14.08 -12.34 -5.47
N VAL A 87 15.32 -12.10 -5.03
CA VAL A 87 15.70 -10.88 -4.29
C VAL A 87 15.44 -9.63 -5.13
N THR A 88 15.80 -9.66 -6.41
CA THR A 88 15.67 -8.51 -7.31
C THR A 88 14.19 -8.21 -7.57
N THR A 89 13.38 -9.22 -7.86
CA THR A 89 11.93 -9.07 -8.03
C THR A 89 11.27 -8.52 -6.78
N LEU A 90 11.63 -9.04 -5.60
CA LEU A 90 11.11 -8.54 -4.32
C LEU A 90 11.44 -7.04 -4.15
N ARG A 91 12.68 -6.64 -4.45
CA ARG A 91 13.11 -5.23 -4.35
C ARG A 91 12.37 -4.31 -5.33
N ILE A 92 12.20 -4.75 -6.58
CA ILE A 92 11.46 -4.00 -7.61
C ILE A 92 10.01 -3.85 -7.18
N ALA A 93 9.38 -4.93 -6.70
CA ALA A 93 8.01 -4.89 -6.22
C ALA A 93 7.86 -3.95 -5.01
N SER A 94 8.79 -3.98 -4.05
CA SER A 94 8.77 -3.04 -2.90
C SER A 94 8.82 -1.58 -3.36
N VAL A 95 9.75 -1.25 -4.26
CA VAL A 95 9.89 0.12 -4.79
C VAL A 95 8.66 0.53 -5.58
N GLY A 96 8.14 -0.36 -6.42
CA GLY A 96 6.94 -0.12 -7.23
C GLY A 96 5.72 0.17 -6.37
N ILE A 97 5.50 -0.58 -5.28
CA ILE A 97 4.35 -0.35 -4.39
C ILE A 97 4.51 0.97 -3.62
N VAL A 98 5.71 1.32 -3.16
CA VAL A 98 5.94 2.62 -2.51
C VAL A 98 5.66 3.78 -3.47
N ILE A 99 6.12 3.70 -4.73
CA ILE A 99 5.83 4.72 -5.74
C ILE A 99 4.33 4.78 -6.03
N PHE A 100 3.68 3.64 -6.20
CA PHE A 100 2.24 3.58 -6.45
C PHE A 100 1.43 4.21 -5.31
N LEU A 101 1.72 3.83 -4.07
CA LEU A 101 1.06 4.40 -2.89
C LEU A 101 1.34 5.89 -2.74
N PHE A 102 2.55 6.34 -3.07
CA PHE A 102 2.87 7.77 -3.10
C PHE A 102 1.93 8.51 -4.06
N PHE A 103 1.75 8.02 -5.30
CA PHE A 103 0.80 8.61 -6.25
C PHE A 103 -0.65 8.60 -5.75
N VAL A 104 -1.09 7.52 -5.09
CA VAL A 104 -2.45 7.43 -4.52
C VAL A 104 -2.65 8.50 -3.44
N VAL A 105 -1.73 8.60 -2.49
CA VAL A 105 -1.79 9.62 -1.42
C VAL A 105 -1.75 11.03 -2.02
N LEU A 106 -0.88 11.27 -3.01
CA LEU A 106 -0.77 12.56 -3.68
C LEU A 106 -2.06 12.92 -4.43
N ASN A 107 -2.70 11.95 -5.08
CA ASN A 107 -3.98 12.13 -5.75
C ASN A 107 -5.06 12.54 -4.73
N ASN A 108 -5.18 11.80 -3.62
CA ASN A 108 -6.16 12.11 -2.58
C ASN A 108 -5.93 13.51 -1.98
N ILE A 109 -4.67 13.92 -1.77
CA ILE A 109 -4.32 15.26 -1.28
C ILE A 109 -4.69 16.34 -2.31
N ILE A 110 -4.38 16.14 -3.59
CA ILE A 110 -4.75 17.09 -4.66
C ILE A 110 -6.28 17.25 -4.74
N VAL A 111 -7.02 16.15 -4.66
CA VAL A 111 -8.49 16.17 -4.65
C VAL A 111 -9.00 16.96 -3.44
N LEU A 112 -8.47 16.69 -2.24
CA LEU A 112 -8.80 17.46 -1.03
C LEU A 112 -8.52 18.96 -1.19
N LEU A 113 -7.35 19.34 -1.72
CA LEU A 113 -6.95 20.73 -1.91
C LEU A 113 -7.72 21.44 -3.04
N ARG A 114 -8.24 20.70 -4.02
CA ARG A 114 -9.03 21.26 -5.11
C ARG A 114 -10.46 21.58 -4.68
N ILE A 115 -11.00 20.80 -3.73
CA ILE A 115 -12.37 20.96 -3.26
C ILE A 115 -12.45 21.96 -2.09
N MET A 116 -11.36 22.11 -1.32
CA MET A 116 -11.21 23.15 -0.29
C MET A 116 -11.04 24.55 -0.91
#